data_AF-A0A536GMR2-F1
#
_entry.id   AF-A0A536GMR2-F1
#
_cell.length_a   1.000
_cell.length_b   1.000
_cell.length_c   1.000
_cell.angle_alpha   90.00
_cell.angle_beta   90.00
_cell.angle_gamma   90.00
#
_symmetry.space_group_name_H-M   'P 1'
#
loop_
_entity.id
_entity.type
_entity.pdbx_description
1 polymer ?
#
loop_
_entity_poly.entity_id
_entity_poly.type
_entity_poly.pdbx_seq_one_letter_code
_entity_poly.pdbx_strand_id
1 'polypeptide(L)'
;MELLDPVLVCDLFPLELRALLQLLQGLDEQAWHTPTVCAGWSVKDIAQHLLADDLGILSRKRDSFDYLSIAKTPYNLDSWDELVAFINEMNAIWVQATRRLSGQVLCTLLEFSGEELYHYFSTLDSYAMGDPVSWAGPAPAPCSSTRVARHRARIYRALATPAADTRCCRQARIKRAGVLCSSAGNIH
;
A
#
# COMPACT_ATOMS: atom_id res chain seq x y z
N MET A 1 -9.17 25.77 -3.42
CA MET A 1 -8.03 24.85 -3.58
C MET A 1 -8.18 24.24 -4.95
N GLU A 2 -7.28 24.57 -5.87
CA GLU A 2 -7.33 24.06 -7.24
C GLU A 2 -6.98 22.57 -7.21
N LEU A 3 -7.83 21.71 -7.79
CA LEU A 3 -7.55 20.28 -7.88
C LEU A 3 -6.43 20.08 -8.89
N LEU A 4 -5.35 19.45 -8.47
CA LEU A 4 -4.27 19.07 -9.39
C LEU A 4 -4.78 18.00 -10.35
N ASP A 5 -4.40 18.12 -11.63
CA ASP A 5 -4.72 17.11 -12.62
C ASP A 5 -4.15 15.74 -12.23
N PRO A 6 -4.89 14.65 -12.49
CA PRO A 6 -4.43 13.31 -12.18
C PRO A 6 -3.21 12.93 -13.03
N VAL A 7 -2.21 12.33 -12.38
CA VAL A 7 -1.05 11.76 -13.08
C VAL A 7 -1.43 10.39 -13.63
N LEU A 8 -1.55 10.28 -14.95
CA LEU A 8 -1.90 9.04 -15.63
C LEU A 8 -0.69 8.09 -15.65
N VAL A 9 -0.81 6.96 -14.95
CA VAL A 9 0.28 5.99 -14.75
C VAL A 9 -0.14 4.55 -15.00
N CYS A 10 -1.37 4.31 -15.48
CA CYS A 10 -1.90 2.95 -15.68
C CYS A 10 -1.03 2.15 -16.66
N ASP A 11 -0.58 2.79 -17.75
CA ASP A 11 0.28 2.18 -18.77
C ASP A 11 1.66 1.75 -18.25
N LEU A 12 2.06 2.20 -17.06
CA LEU A 12 3.33 1.81 -16.43
C LEU A 12 3.21 0.51 -15.61
N PHE A 13 2.00 0.04 -15.30
CA PHE A 13 1.79 -1.15 -14.48
C PHE A 13 2.39 -2.42 -15.11
N PRO A 14 2.21 -2.70 -16.42
CA PRO A 14 2.82 -3.88 -17.03
C PRO A 14 4.36 -3.86 -16.98
N LEU A 15 4.97 -2.67 -17.08
CA LEU A 15 6.43 -2.50 -16.99
C LEU A 15 6.93 -2.72 -15.56
N GLU A 16 6.19 -2.17 -14.59
CA GLU A 16 6.43 -2.36 -13.16
C GLU A 16 6.34 -3.85 -12.79
N LEU A 17 5.25 -4.53 -13.13
CA LEU A 17 5.05 -5.95 -12.86
C LEU A 17 6.19 -6.82 -13.43
N ARG A 18 6.58 -6.55 -14.68
CA ARG A 18 7.69 -7.28 -15.31
C ARG A 18 9.00 -7.09 -14.55
N ALA A 19 9.29 -5.87 -14.10
CA ALA A 19 10.49 -5.57 -13.33
C ALA A 19 10.49 -6.27 -11.96
N LEU A 20 9.34 -6.35 -11.28
CA LEU A 20 9.20 -7.13 -10.04
C LEU A 20 9.44 -8.62 -10.27
N LEU A 21 8.76 -9.20 -11.26
CA LEU A 21 8.88 -10.63 -11.54
C LEU A 21 10.32 -10.99 -11.91
N GLN A 22 10.98 -10.18 -12.73
CA GLN A 22 12.39 -10.37 -13.07
C GLN A 22 13.29 -10.31 -11.82
N LEU A 23 13.03 -9.38 -10.90
CA LEU A 23 13.77 -9.30 -9.64
C LEU A 23 13.54 -10.54 -8.77
N LEU A 24 12.28 -10.92 -8.52
CA LEU A 24 11.91 -12.01 -7.62
C LEU A 24 12.34 -13.38 -8.15
N GLN A 25 12.24 -13.61 -9.46
CA GLN A 25 12.66 -14.85 -10.11
C GLN A 25 14.19 -15.02 -10.08
N GLY A 26 14.95 -13.93 -9.93
CA GLY A 26 16.41 -13.95 -9.78
C GLY A 26 16.91 -14.23 -8.37
N LEU A 27 16.02 -14.31 -7.37
CA LEU A 27 16.40 -14.55 -5.97
C LEU A 27 16.67 -16.03 -5.71
N ASP A 28 17.77 -16.32 -5.01
CA ASP A 28 18.00 -17.63 -4.40
C ASP A 28 17.21 -17.81 -3.10
N GLU A 29 17.21 -19.03 -2.55
CA GLU A 29 16.48 -19.38 -1.33
C GLU A 29 16.85 -18.48 -0.14
N GLN A 30 18.13 -18.13 0.03
CA GLN A 30 18.58 -17.31 1.15
C GLN A 30 18.16 -15.85 0.98
N ALA A 31 18.16 -15.33 -0.25
CA ALA A 31 17.74 -13.98 -0.57
C ALA A 31 16.25 -13.76 -0.24
N TRP A 32 15.39 -14.76 -0.46
CA TRP A 32 13.98 -14.71 -0.04
C TRP A 32 13.80 -14.47 1.47
N HIS A 33 14.74 -14.95 2.29
CA HIS A 33 14.71 -14.82 3.75
C HIS A 33 15.45 -13.59 4.28
N THR A 34 15.98 -12.74 3.41
CA THR A 34 16.72 -11.54 3.81
C THR A 34 15.78 -10.54 4.51
N PRO A 35 16.14 -10.02 5.70
CA PRO A 35 15.37 -8.98 6.39
C PRO A 35 15.27 -7.69 5.57
N THR A 36 14.15 -6.99 5.69
CA THR A 36 13.91 -5.70 5.01
C THR A 36 13.93 -4.51 5.98
N VAL A 37 13.74 -3.30 5.44
CA VAL A 37 13.51 -2.09 6.24
C VAL A 37 12.21 -2.15 7.06
N CYS A 38 11.26 -3.00 6.67
CA CYS A 38 10.08 -3.31 7.46
C CYS A 38 10.49 -4.29 8.57
N ALA A 39 10.58 -3.78 9.80
CA ALA A 39 11.03 -4.57 10.94
C ALA A 39 10.23 -5.88 11.07
N GLY A 40 10.94 -7.00 11.14
CA GLY A 40 10.36 -8.34 11.25
C GLY A 40 9.87 -8.96 9.94
N TRP A 41 10.00 -8.29 8.80
CA TRP A 41 9.59 -8.79 7.49
C TRP A 41 10.79 -9.10 6.61
N SER A 42 10.78 -10.29 6.03
CA SER A 42 11.70 -10.74 4.98
C SER A 42 11.24 -10.28 3.59
N VAL A 43 12.10 -10.44 2.59
CA VAL A 43 11.74 -10.23 1.17
C VAL A 43 10.50 -11.05 0.78
N LYS A 44 10.40 -12.29 1.28
CA LYS A 44 9.23 -13.14 1.07
C LYS A 44 7.96 -12.56 1.69
N ASP A 45 8.04 -12.04 2.92
CA ASP A 45 6.89 -11.41 3.59
C ASP A 45 6.40 -10.18 2.80
N ILE A 46 7.31 -9.41 2.20
CA ILE A 46 6.97 -8.28 1.32
C ILE A 46 6.25 -8.74 0.05
N ALA A 47 6.74 -9.79 -0.61
CA ALA A 47 6.09 -10.34 -1.82
C ALA A 47 4.69 -10.91 -1.51
N GLN A 48 4.52 -11.53 -0.34
CA GLN A 48 3.22 -12.02 0.13
C GLN A 48 2.24 -10.88 0.40
N HIS A 49 2.72 -9.78 0.97
CA HIS A 49 1.91 -8.58 1.18
C HIS A 49 1.46 -7.95 -0.15
N LEU A 50 2.36 -7.83 -1.13
CA LEU A 50 2.01 -7.37 -2.48
C LEU A 50 0.89 -8.20 -3.11
N LEU A 51 0.99 -9.53 -2.97
CA LEU A 51 -0.06 -10.43 -3.44
C LEU A 51 -1.39 -10.20 -2.69
N ALA A 52 -1.34 -9.90 -1.40
CA ALA A 52 -2.53 -9.58 -0.60
C ALA A 52 -3.24 -8.33 -1.13
N ASP A 53 -2.48 -7.29 -1.45
CA ASP A 53 -3.01 -6.03 -1.95
C ASP A 53 -3.73 -6.22 -3.28
N ASP A 54 -3.09 -6.92 -4.23
CA ASP A 54 -3.66 -7.18 -5.55
C ASP A 54 -4.98 -7.96 -5.43
N LEU A 55 -4.97 -9.07 -4.68
CA LEU A 55 -6.18 -9.89 -4.48
C LEU A 55 -7.27 -9.17 -3.70
N GLY A 56 -6.90 -8.33 -2.72
CA GLY A 56 -7.83 -7.53 -1.95
C GLY A 56 -8.53 -6.47 -2.80
N ILE A 57 -7.80 -5.81 -3.70
CA ILE A 57 -8.37 -4.86 -4.66
C ILE A 57 -9.30 -5.57 -5.62
N LEU A 58 -8.86 -6.66 -6.24
CA LEU A 58 -9.69 -7.43 -7.17
C LEU A 58 -11.00 -7.88 -6.49
N SER A 59 -10.90 -8.48 -5.31
CA SER A 59 -12.08 -8.94 -4.57
C SER A 59 -13.03 -7.79 -4.24
N ARG A 60 -12.53 -6.71 -3.62
CA ARG A 60 -13.40 -5.65 -3.11
C ARG A 60 -13.91 -4.71 -4.19
N LYS A 61 -13.09 -4.40 -5.19
CA LYS A 61 -13.34 -3.32 -6.15
C LYS A 61 -13.78 -3.83 -7.51
N ARG A 62 -13.11 -4.85 -8.06
CA ARG A 62 -13.56 -5.48 -9.32
C ARG A 62 -14.80 -6.33 -9.09
N ASP A 63 -14.76 -7.17 -8.05
CA ASP A 63 -15.81 -8.18 -7.80
C ASP A 63 -16.87 -7.69 -6.81
N SER A 64 -16.74 -6.47 -6.28
CA SER A 64 -17.67 -5.86 -5.32
C SER A 64 -17.91 -6.70 -4.05
N PHE A 65 -16.92 -7.53 -3.66
CA PHE A 65 -17.01 -8.36 -2.45
C PHE A 65 -16.60 -7.55 -1.22
N ASP A 66 -17.60 -7.11 -0.44
CA ASP A 66 -17.39 -6.32 0.75
C ASP A 66 -16.96 -7.18 1.95
N TYR A 67 -15.68 -7.58 1.95
CA TYR A 67 -15.14 -8.38 3.06
C TYR A 67 -15.02 -7.58 4.38
N LEU A 68 -15.07 -6.24 4.33
CA LEU A 68 -14.94 -5.40 5.53
C LEU A 68 -16.24 -5.39 6.34
N SER A 69 -17.41 -5.49 5.71
CA SER A 69 -18.67 -5.61 6.44
C SER A 69 -18.88 -6.99 7.07
N ILE A 70 -18.31 -8.05 6.49
CA ILE A 70 -18.35 -9.40 7.07
C ILE A 70 -17.22 -9.64 8.09
N ALA A 71 -16.14 -8.85 8.05
CA ALA A 71 -15.08 -8.89 9.03
C ALA A 71 -15.64 -8.37 10.36
N LYS A 72 -16.00 -9.30 11.26
CA LYS A 72 -16.30 -8.97 12.66
C LYS A 72 -15.02 -8.47 13.30
N THR A 73 -14.87 -7.15 13.30
CA THR A 73 -13.69 -6.47 13.81
C THR A 73 -14.02 -5.79 15.14
N PRO A 74 -13.16 -5.93 16.17
CA PRO A 74 -13.34 -5.20 17.43
C PRO A 74 -12.95 -3.71 17.32
N TYR A 75 -12.40 -3.30 16.17
CA TYR A 75 -11.86 -1.96 15.95
C TYR A 75 -12.94 -0.97 15.51
N ASN A 76 -12.88 0.24 16.05
CA ASN A 76 -13.55 1.41 15.54
C ASN A 76 -12.74 2.00 14.37
N LEU A 77 -13.18 1.72 13.14
CA LEU A 77 -12.48 2.13 11.92
C LEU A 77 -12.51 3.66 11.66
N ASP A 78 -13.28 4.43 12.43
CA ASP A 78 -13.25 5.90 12.38
C ASP A 78 -12.05 6.49 13.16
N SER A 79 -11.45 5.71 14.06
CA SER A 79 -10.23 6.08 14.76
C SER A 79 -9.01 5.77 13.88
N TRP A 80 -8.15 6.77 13.66
CA TRP A 80 -6.92 6.59 12.88
C TRP A 80 -6.02 5.48 13.44
N ASP A 81 -5.82 5.47 14.76
CA ASP A 81 -4.91 4.52 15.39
C ASP A 81 -5.47 3.09 15.35
N GLU A 82 -6.79 2.93 15.51
CA GLU A 82 -7.45 1.63 15.41
C GLU A 82 -7.55 1.14 13.97
N LEU A 83 -7.77 2.02 13.00
CA LEU A 83 -7.69 1.70 11.57
C LEU A 83 -6.30 1.18 11.19
N VAL A 84 -5.24 1.87 11.63
CA VAL A 84 -3.86 1.45 11.38
C VAL A 84 -3.57 0.11 12.07
N ALA A 85 -4.03 -0.09 13.31
CA ALA A 85 -3.88 -1.35 14.02
C ALA A 85 -4.58 -2.50 13.27
N PHE A 86 -5.82 -2.30 12.83
CA PHE A 86 -6.58 -3.27 12.06
C PHE A 86 -5.89 -3.65 10.75
N ILE A 87 -5.43 -2.67 9.96
CA ILE A 87 -4.71 -2.93 8.71
C ILE A 87 -3.42 -3.72 8.96
N ASN A 88 -2.65 -3.35 9.99
CA ASN A 88 -1.43 -4.06 10.34
C ASN A 88 -1.70 -5.51 10.78
N GLU A 89 -2.76 -5.74 11.55
CA GLU A 89 -3.17 -7.08 11.95
C GLU A 89 -3.60 -7.93 10.75
N MET A 90 -4.44 -7.39 9.86
CA MET A 90 -4.84 -8.09 8.63
C MET A 90 -3.63 -8.48 7.78
N ASN A 91 -2.70 -7.56 7.59
CA ASN A 91 -1.47 -7.82 6.83
C ASN A 91 -0.61 -8.90 7.50
N ALA A 92 -0.44 -8.85 8.83
CA ALA A 92 0.33 -9.85 9.57
C ALA A 92 -0.30 -11.24 9.48
N ILE A 93 -1.63 -11.34 9.63
CA ILE A 93 -2.37 -12.61 9.50
C ILE A 93 -2.17 -13.21 8.12
N TRP A 94 -2.35 -12.40 7.05
CA TRP A 94 -2.17 -12.86 5.68
C TRP A 94 -0.75 -13.37 5.42
N VAL A 95 0.25 -12.56 5.77
CA VAL A 95 1.67 -12.91 5.60
C VAL A 95 1.97 -14.22 6.33
N GLN A 96 1.56 -14.34 7.58
CA GLN A 96 1.75 -15.56 8.39
C GLN A 96 1.06 -16.78 7.76
N ALA A 97 -0.20 -16.66 7.36
CA ALA A 97 -1.00 -17.76 6.80
C ALA A 97 -0.45 -18.27 5.45
N THR A 98 0.20 -17.39 4.69
CA THR A 98 0.70 -17.70 3.35
C THR A 98 2.17 -18.11 3.32
N ARG A 99 2.89 -18.21 4.47
CA ARG A 99 4.34 -18.55 4.52
C ARG A 99 4.73 -19.85 3.81
N ARG A 100 3.78 -20.78 3.70
CA ARG A 100 3.92 -22.06 3.00
C ARG A 100 4.04 -21.96 1.47
N LEU A 101 3.71 -20.81 0.88
CA LEU A 101 3.85 -20.61 -0.56
C LEU A 101 5.34 -20.52 -0.92
N SER A 102 5.79 -21.24 -1.94
CA SER A 102 7.17 -21.12 -2.43
C SER A 102 7.36 -19.81 -3.20
N GLY A 103 8.61 -19.38 -3.40
CA GLY A 103 8.91 -18.19 -4.21
C GLY A 103 8.36 -18.29 -5.64
N GLN A 104 8.42 -19.48 -6.24
CA GLN A 104 7.86 -19.73 -7.57
C GLN A 104 6.34 -19.58 -7.60
N VAL A 105 5.63 -20.16 -6.62
CA VAL A 105 4.16 -20.02 -6.52
C VAL A 105 3.79 -18.55 -6.29
N LEU A 106 4.53 -17.82 -5.46
CA LEU A 106 4.32 -16.39 -5.25
C LEU A 106 4.48 -15.60 -6.56
N CYS A 107 5.54 -15.87 -7.34
CA CYS A 107 5.73 -15.21 -8.64
C CYS A 107 4.59 -15.49 -9.61
N THR A 108 4.14 -16.74 -9.74
CA THR A 108 3.00 -17.10 -10.60
C THR A 108 1.71 -16.38 -10.18
N LEU A 109 1.43 -16.32 -8.88
CA LEU A 109 0.23 -15.65 -8.38
C LEU A 109 0.32 -14.13 -8.53
N LEU A 110 1.50 -13.53 -8.35
CA LEU A 110 1.75 -12.10 -8.59
C LEU A 110 1.62 -11.72 -10.07
N GLU A 111 2.08 -12.57 -10.98
CA GLU A 111 1.90 -12.38 -12.42
C GLU A 111 0.42 -12.35 -12.77
N PHE A 112 -0.33 -13.39 -12.38
CA PHE A 112 -1.77 -13.48 -12.60
C PHE A 112 -2.53 -12.29 -12.01
N SER A 113 -2.33 -12.01 -10.71
CA SER A 113 -3.07 -10.96 -10.02
C SER A 113 -2.68 -9.56 -10.50
N GLY A 114 -1.42 -9.35 -10.89
CA GLY A 114 -0.94 -8.09 -11.46
C GLY A 114 -1.52 -7.80 -12.85
N GLU A 115 -1.64 -8.81 -13.72
CA GLU A 115 -2.30 -8.66 -15.03
C GLU A 115 -3.79 -8.33 -14.88
N GLU A 116 -4.49 -9.05 -14.01
CA GLU A 116 -5.90 -8.80 -13.71
C GLU A 116 -6.12 -7.40 -13.12
N LEU A 117 -5.19 -6.94 -12.27
CA LEU A 117 -5.23 -5.62 -11.69
C LEU A 117 -5.03 -4.53 -12.74
N TYR A 118 -4.09 -4.72 -13.67
CA TYR A 118 -3.89 -3.82 -14.81
C TYR A 118 -5.13 -3.75 -15.70
N HIS A 119 -5.72 -4.89 -16.06
CA HIS A 119 -6.95 -4.94 -16.84
C HIS A 119 -8.07 -4.17 -16.13
N TYR A 120 -8.27 -4.44 -14.84
CA TYR A 120 -9.27 -3.73 -14.04
C TYR A 120 -9.03 -2.22 -14.04
N PHE A 121 -7.82 -1.75 -13.75
CA PHE A 121 -7.53 -0.32 -13.73
C PHE A 121 -7.64 0.36 -15.08
N SER A 122 -7.38 -0.36 -16.18
CA SER A 122 -7.57 0.16 -17.53
C SER A 122 -9.04 0.41 -17.88
N THR A 123 -9.98 -0.17 -17.12
CA THR A 123 -11.42 0.11 -17.27
C THR A 123 -11.90 1.32 -16.47
N LEU A 124 -11.08 1.86 -15.56
CA LEU A 124 -11.48 2.96 -14.69
C LEU A 124 -11.25 4.32 -15.36
N ASP A 125 -12.22 5.21 -15.20
CA ASP A 125 -12.04 6.63 -15.53
C ASP A 125 -11.07 7.26 -14.53
N SER A 126 -9.89 7.67 -15.02
CA SER A 126 -8.82 8.26 -14.22
C SER A 126 -9.14 9.68 -13.71
N TYR A 127 -10.20 10.30 -14.23
CA TYR A 127 -10.72 11.60 -13.79
C TYR A 127 -11.91 11.46 -12.83
N ALA A 128 -12.46 10.26 -12.66
CA ALA A 128 -13.56 10.04 -11.73
C ALA A 128 -13.12 10.28 -10.28
N MET A 129 -14.04 10.83 -9.48
CA MET A 129 -13.87 10.95 -8.04
C MET A 129 -14.28 9.64 -7.36
N GLY A 130 -13.45 9.15 -6.46
CA GLY A 130 -13.72 8.01 -5.60
C GLY A 130 -14.13 8.42 -4.18
N ASP A 131 -14.32 7.41 -3.34
CA ASP A 131 -14.72 7.57 -1.94
C ASP A 131 -13.73 8.48 -1.17
N PRO A 132 -14.21 9.24 -0.18
CA PRO A 132 -13.36 9.89 0.80
C PRO A 132 -12.40 8.88 1.44
N VAL A 133 -11.20 9.34 1.78
CA VAL A 133 -10.28 8.54 2.58
C VAL A 133 -9.79 9.32 3.78
N SER A 134 -9.72 8.63 4.92
CA SER A 134 -9.47 9.21 6.25
C SER A 134 -8.26 10.15 6.32
N TRP A 135 -7.22 9.92 5.50
CA TRP A 135 -6.01 10.74 5.49
C TRP A 135 -6.00 11.90 4.48
N ALA A 136 -6.91 11.90 3.49
CA ALA A 136 -7.04 13.00 2.50
C ALA A 136 -8.12 14.02 2.88
N GLY A 137 -8.92 13.71 3.90
CA GLY A 137 -10.03 14.54 4.38
C GLY A 137 -11.40 14.00 3.94
N PRO A 138 -12.48 14.67 4.36
CA PRO A 138 -13.86 14.20 4.16
C PRO A 138 -14.35 14.36 2.71
N ALA A 139 -13.61 15.07 1.86
CA ALA A 139 -13.97 15.27 0.47
C ALA A 139 -13.67 13.99 -0.36
N PRO A 140 -14.45 13.73 -1.43
CA PRO A 140 -14.10 12.73 -2.43
C PRO A 140 -12.65 12.94 -2.90
N ALA A 141 -11.94 11.85 -3.15
CA ALA A 141 -10.56 11.88 -3.61
C ALA A 141 -10.46 11.27 -5.02
N PRO A 142 -9.53 11.71 -5.88
CA PRO A 142 -9.35 11.14 -7.23
C PRO A 142 -9.22 9.61 -7.18
N CYS A 143 -9.75 8.93 -8.20
CA CYS A 143 -9.90 7.47 -8.23
C CYS A 143 -8.57 6.71 -8.00
N SER A 144 -8.73 5.44 -7.62
CA SER A 144 -7.69 4.57 -7.06
C SER A 144 -6.48 4.28 -7.95
N SER A 145 -6.58 4.41 -9.29
CA SER A 145 -5.49 4.09 -10.22
C SER A 145 -4.24 4.95 -9.96
N THR A 146 -4.42 6.24 -9.66
CA THR A 146 -3.34 7.15 -9.25
C THR A 146 -2.72 6.79 -7.89
N ARG A 147 -3.43 6.01 -7.07
CA ARG A 147 -3.09 5.72 -5.67
C ARG A 147 -2.30 4.42 -5.51
N VAL A 148 -2.65 3.38 -6.27
CA VAL A 148 -1.97 2.07 -6.22
C VAL A 148 -0.56 2.13 -6.81
N ALA A 149 -0.37 2.93 -7.86
CA ALA A 149 0.97 3.18 -8.43
C ALA A 149 1.95 3.74 -7.39
N ARG A 150 1.48 4.62 -6.49
CA ARG A 150 2.30 5.19 -5.40
C ARG A 150 2.62 4.17 -4.30
N HIS A 151 1.78 3.16 -4.09
CA HIS A 151 2.00 2.13 -3.08
C HIS A 151 3.04 1.11 -3.55
N ARG A 152 2.87 0.56 -4.75
CA ARG A 152 3.79 -0.43 -5.34
C ARG A 152 5.20 0.14 -5.52
N ALA A 153 5.33 1.38 -6.01
CA ALA A 153 6.63 2.07 -6.15
C ALA A 153 7.43 2.20 -4.83
N ARG A 154 6.75 2.29 -3.68
CA ARG A 154 7.42 2.37 -2.36
C ARG A 154 7.93 1.02 -1.90
N ILE A 155 7.27 -0.07 -2.29
CA ILE A 155 7.65 -1.43 -1.94
C ILE A 155 8.89 -1.88 -2.72
N TYR A 156 9.06 -1.48 -3.99
CA TYR A 156 10.34 -1.69 -4.70
C TYR A 156 11.54 -1.09 -3.98
N ARG A 157 11.36 0.08 -3.35
CA ARG A 157 12.43 0.74 -2.62
C ARG A 157 12.85 -0.05 -1.37
N ALA A 158 11.92 -0.80 -0.78
CA ALA A 158 12.20 -1.73 0.31
C ALA A 158 12.95 -2.99 -0.15
N LEU A 159 12.79 -3.40 -1.42
CA LEU A 159 13.54 -4.50 -2.05
C LEU A 159 14.93 -4.08 -2.56
N ALA A 160 15.09 -2.81 -2.96
CA ALA A 160 16.30 -2.31 -3.64
C ALA A 160 17.43 -1.81 -2.72
N THR A 161 17.29 -1.87 -1.39
CA THR A 161 18.31 -1.36 -0.47
C THR A 161 18.60 -2.34 0.68
N PRO A 162 19.71 -3.10 0.63
CA PRO A 162 20.32 -3.62 1.85
C PRO A 162 20.96 -2.42 2.57
N ALA A 163 20.36 -2.02 3.70
CA ALA A 163 20.93 -1.10 4.67
C ALA A 163 21.53 0.22 4.12
N ALA A 164 20.70 1.17 3.70
CA ALA A 164 21.10 2.58 3.75
C ALA A 164 19.88 3.52 3.84
N ASP A 165 19.88 4.33 4.89
CA ASP A 165 19.15 5.60 5.03
C ASP A 165 17.69 5.56 5.56
N THR A 166 17.58 5.58 6.89
CA THR A 166 16.35 5.68 7.69
C THR A 166 15.67 7.06 7.64
N ARG A 167 16.00 7.94 6.69
CA ARG A 167 15.40 9.27 6.58
C ARG A 167 13.95 9.29 6.08
N CYS A 168 13.46 8.24 5.41
CA CYS A 168 12.10 8.21 4.85
C CYS A 168 10.97 8.02 5.90
N CYS A 169 11.27 7.48 7.09
CA CYS A 169 10.26 7.27 8.13
C CYS A 169 9.96 8.53 8.98
N ARG A 170 10.64 9.67 8.75
CA ARG A 170 10.42 10.90 9.52
C ARG A 170 9.33 11.82 8.96
N GLN A 171 8.86 11.63 7.73
CA GLN A 171 7.83 12.53 7.16
C GLN A 171 6.42 12.31 7.74
N ALA A 172 6.19 11.24 8.51
CA ALA A 172 4.93 11.03 9.25
C ALA A 172 4.96 11.54 10.70
N ARG A 173 6.10 12.07 11.17
CA ARG A 173 6.26 12.73 12.47
C ARG A 173 6.91 14.09 12.25
N ILE A 174 6.15 15.09 11.78
CA ILE A 174 6.29 16.53 12.08
C ILE A 174 5.08 17.22 11.42
N LYS A 175 4.04 17.44 12.23
CA LYS A 175 3.16 18.63 12.31
C LYS A 175 2.13 18.40 13.43
N ARG A 176 2.62 18.06 14.62
CA ARG A 176 1.92 18.27 15.90
C ARG A 176 2.94 18.83 16.89
N ALA A 177 3.18 20.14 16.79
CA ALA A 177 3.73 20.96 17.87
C ALA A 177 3.59 22.43 17.49
N GLY A 178 2.82 23.18 18.29
CA GLY A 178 2.56 24.62 18.18
C GLY A 178 1.42 24.92 17.21
N VAL A 179 0.27 25.43 17.61
CA VAL A 179 0.06 26.58 18.50
C VAL A 179 -1.37 26.51 19.05
N LEU A 180 -1.54 26.48 20.38
CA LEU A 180 -2.71 27.02 21.07
C LEU A 180 -2.31 27.52 22.48
N CYS A 181 -2.78 28.73 22.81
CA CYS A 181 -2.72 29.49 24.08
C CYS A 181 -1.35 30.11 24.46
N SER A 182 -1.21 31.36 24.89
CA SER A 182 -2.17 32.34 25.43
C SER A 182 -1.69 33.80 25.23
N SER A 183 -2.68 34.69 25.35
CA SER A 183 -2.67 36.15 25.47
C SER A 183 -1.58 36.83 26.33
N ALA A 184 -1.31 38.08 25.96
CA ALA A 184 -1.10 39.29 26.78
C ALA A 184 0.28 39.98 26.65
N GLY A 185 0.26 41.29 26.38
CA GLY A 185 1.33 42.23 26.76
C GLY A 185 1.83 43.18 25.66
N ASN A 186 1.26 44.39 25.61
CA ASN A 186 1.83 45.60 24.99
C ASN A 186 3.32 45.76 25.26
N ILE A 187 4.11 46.28 24.30
CA ILE A 187 4.96 47.48 24.49
C ILE A 187 5.25 48.18 23.13
N HIS A 188 4.97 49.49 23.10
CA HIS A 188 5.32 50.57 22.14
C HIS A 188 4.69 50.63 20.75
#